data_AF-A0A0Q8WS09-F1
#
_entry.id   AF-A0A0Q8WS09-F1
#
_cell.length_a   1.000
_cell.length_b   1.000
_cell.length_c   1.000
_cell.angle_alpha   90.00
_cell.angle_beta   90.00
_cell.angle_gamma   90.00
#
_symmetry.space_group_name_H-M   'P 1'
#
loop_
_entity.id
_entity.type
_entity.pdbx_description
1 polymer ?
#
loop_
_entity_poly.entity_id
_entity_poly.type
_entity_poly.pdbx_seq_one_letter_code
_entity_poly.pdbx_strand_id
1 'polypeptide(L)'
;MSIAVVVIAFVMRPHDSDHPSRVADPTTSAEPTDTVSPSPGTTARAAGKRKPKPSPEAQDPTSQQGFTVPMPSLAMPGLSGNGASYSAEKHTLTIRWSSPHPLGLIAYVIPTSQEHRRGSRMERVQHTASLTTTVYGRPDYAVAYVQAGGSPATCEIFVDGRRTAHRTTEGPYGAVWCQG
;
A
#
# COMPACT_ATOMS: atom_id res chain seq x y z
N MET A 1 -27.70 40.70 -39.01
CA MET A 1 -27.09 39.52 -38.35
C MET A 1 -27.92 39.22 -37.10
N SER A 2 -28.73 38.16 -37.14
CA SER A 2 -29.57 37.75 -36.01
C SER A 2 -29.01 36.46 -35.43
N ILE A 3 -28.70 36.46 -34.13
CA ILE A 3 -28.19 35.29 -33.41
C ILE A 3 -29.40 34.57 -32.80
N ALA A 4 -29.68 33.36 -33.29
CA ALA A 4 -30.69 32.49 -32.69
C ALA A 4 -30.10 31.78 -31.47
N VAL A 5 -30.70 32.00 -30.29
CA VAL A 5 -30.34 31.31 -29.05
C VAL A 5 -31.18 30.03 -28.96
N VAL A 6 -30.54 28.87 -29.04
CA VAL A 6 -31.19 27.57 -28.84
C VAL A 6 -31.13 27.21 -27.36
N VAL A 7 -32.29 27.22 -26.70
CA VAL A 7 -32.46 26.74 -25.32
C VAL A 7 -32.77 25.25 -25.38
N ILE A 8 -31.83 24.41 -24.94
CA ILE A 8 -32.04 22.96 -24.82
C ILE A 8 -32.57 22.67 -23.41
N ALA A 9 -33.86 22.38 -23.30
CA ALA A 9 -34.48 21.91 -22.07
C ALA A 9 -34.33 20.37 -21.98
N PHE A 10 -33.68 19.87 -20.93
CA PHE A 10 -33.64 18.45 -20.61
C PHE A 10 -34.91 18.04 -19.87
N VAL A 11 -35.74 17.22 -20.51
CA VAL A 11 -36.90 16.56 -19.89
C VAL A 11 -36.44 15.26 -19.25
N MET A 12 -36.53 15.16 -17.92
CA MET A 12 -36.39 13.89 -17.20
C MET A 12 -37.59 12.98 -17.48
N ARG A 13 -37.33 11.71 -17.82
CA ARG A 13 -38.34 10.64 -17.81
C ARG A 13 -38.08 9.70 -16.62
N PRO A 14 -39.10 9.29 -15.87
CA PRO A 14 -38.97 8.26 -14.85
C PRO A 14 -38.94 6.88 -15.50
N HIS A 15 -38.05 5.99 -15.02
CA HIS A 15 -37.97 4.61 -15.46
C HIS A 15 -38.51 3.71 -14.35
N ASP A 16 -39.82 3.48 -14.36
CA ASP A 16 -40.44 2.34 -13.70
C ASP A 16 -40.23 1.11 -14.58
N SER A 17 -39.70 0.03 -14.00
CA SER A 17 -39.79 -1.30 -14.59
C SER A 17 -39.76 -2.34 -13.48
N ASP A 18 -40.97 -2.81 -13.20
CA ASP A 18 -41.35 -3.95 -12.39
C ASP A 18 -40.98 -5.30 -13.06
N HIS A 19 -40.88 -6.33 -12.21
CA HIS A 19 -40.98 -7.79 -12.48
C HIS A 19 -39.80 -8.57 -13.12
N PRO A 20 -39.75 -9.93 -12.96
CA PRO A 20 -40.07 -10.76 -11.80
C PRO A 20 -39.03 -11.90 -11.54
N SER A 21 -39.26 -12.63 -10.44
CA SER A 21 -38.66 -13.87 -9.96
C SER A 21 -38.10 -14.84 -11.02
N ARG A 22 -36.86 -15.33 -10.80
CA ARG A 22 -36.39 -16.58 -11.41
C ARG A 22 -35.66 -17.45 -10.38
N VAL A 23 -36.18 -18.67 -10.32
CA VAL A 23 -35.82 -19.84 -9.53
C VAL A 23 -34.30 -20.09 -9.50
N ALA A 24 -33.76 -20.29 -8.30
CA ALA A 24 -32.43 -20.85 -8.10
C ALA A 24 -32.58 -22.29 -7.58
N ASP A 25 -32.12 -23.25 -8.37
CA ASP A 25 -31.75 -24.58 -7.92
C ASP A 25 -30.52 -25.01 -8.73
N PRO A 26 -29.45 -25.48 -8.08
CA PRO A 26 -28.91 -26.76 -8.53
C PRO A 26 -28.36 -27.63 -7.39
N THR A 27 -28.78 -28.90 -7.39
CA THR A 27 -28.05 -30.01 -6.77
C THR A 27 -27.77 -31.08 -7.83
N THR A 28 -26.63 -31.78 -7.68
CA THR A 28 -26.19 -33.06 -8.33
C THR A 28 -25.23 -32.86 -9.51
N SER A 29 -23.91 -33.15 -9.44
CA SER A 29 -23.10 -34.34 -9.09
C SER A 29 -22.76 -35.27 -10.27
N ALA A 30 -21.45 -35.49 -10.45
CA ALA A 30 -20.71 -36.61 -11.06
C ALA A 30 -20.33 -36.65 -12.57
N GLU A 31 -18.99 -36.69 -12.77
CA GLU A 31 -18.08 -37.24 -13.82
C GLU A 31 -18.40 -38.70 -14.29
N PRO A 32 -17.65 -39.40 -15.20
CA PRO A 32 -16.42 -39.11 -16.01
C PRO A 32 -16.56 -39.54 -17.52
N THR A 33 -15.64 -39.39 -18.49
CA THR A 33 -14.33 -40.08 -18.70
C THR A 33 -13.71 -39.71 -20.09
N ASP A 34 -12.37 -39.60 -20.12
CA ASP A 34 -11.35 -39.85 -21.18
C ASP A 34 -11.03 -38.95 -22.40
N THR A 35 -9.76 -38.46 -22.35
CA THR A 35 -8.65 -38.64 -23.32
C THR A 35 -8.66 -37.88 -24.66
N VAL A 36 -7.75 -36.90 -24.82
CA VAL A 36 -6.57 -36.93 -25.73
C VAL A 36 -5.59 -35.80 -25.35
N SER A 37 -4.31 -36.16 -25.23
CA SER A 37 -3.13 -35.32 -25.03
C SER A 37 -2.48 -34.97 -26.39
N PRO A 38 -1.93 -33.75 -26.57
CA PRO A 38 -0.52 -33.67 -26.97
C PRO A 38 0.32 -32.54 -26.33
N SER A 39 1.61 -32.85 -26.26
CA SER A 39 2.73 -32.19 -25.56
C SER A 39 3.10 -30.75 -25.96
N PRO A 40 3.77 -30.00 -25.06
CA PRO A 40 4.51 -28.79 -25.37
C PRO A 40 5.87 -29.10 -26.03
N GLY A 41 6.16 -28.41 -27.14
CA GLY A 41 7.40 -28.51 -27.90
C GLY A 41 8.60 -27.95 -27.14
N THR A 42 9.54 -28.85 -26.82
CA THR A 42 10.89 -28.57 -26.31
C THR A 42 11.87 -28.59 -27.48
N THR A 43 12.70 -27.55 -27.64
CA THR A 43 14.01 -27.73 -28.30
C THR A 43 15.10 -27.69 -27.24
N ALA A 44 15.71 -28.85 -27.06
CA ALA A 44 16.83 -29.09 -26.18
C ALA A 44 18.14 -28.60 -26.83
N ARG A 45 19.12 -28.17 -26.02
CA ARG A 45 20.35 -28.96 -25.87
C ARG A 45 21.26 -28.52 -24.74
N ALA A 46 21.64 -29.55 -23.98
CA ALA A 46 22.97 -29.83 -23.45
C ALA A 46 23.49 -29.01 -22.24
N ALA A 47 23.15 -29.55 -21.06
CA ALA A 47 24.09 -30.03 -20.05
C ALA A 47 25.56 -29.58 -20.15
N GLY A 48 26.05 -28.92 -19.10
CA GLY A 48 27.47 -28.68 -18.88
C GLY A 48 27.79 -28.22 -17.47
N LYS A 49 27.79 -29.14 -16.50
CA LYS A 49 28.50 -28.96 -15.23
C LYS A 49 29.97 -28.61 -15.54
N ARG A 50 30.52 -27.52 -15.01
CA ARG A 50 31.92 -27.45 -14.54
C ARG A 50 32.23 -26.13 -13.83
N LYS A 51 32.62 -26.27 -12.55
CA LYS A 51 33.33 -25.28 -11.74
C LYS A 51 34.67 -24.92 -12.43
N PRO A 52 35.11 -23.66 -12.42
CA PRO A 52 36.52 -23.36 -12.69
C PRO A 52 37.34 -23.68 -11.43
N LYS A 53 38.26 -24.64 -11.53
CA LYS A 53 39.37 -24.84 -10.58
C LYS A 53 40.63 -24.22 -11.19
N PRO A 54 41.52 -23.58 -10.40
CA PRO A 54 42.59 -22.73 -10.91
C PRO A 54 43.90 -23.48 -11.15
N SER A 55 44.73 -22.99 -12.08
CA SER A 55 46.19 -23.24 -12.16
C SER A 55 46.81 -22.51 -13.37
N PRO A 56 48.14 -22.32 -13.45
CA PRO A 56 49.04 -21.65 -12.52
C PRO A 56 49.90 -20.55 -13.21
N GLU A 57 50.58 -19.78 -12.37
CA GLU A 57 51.74 -18.90 -12.56
C GLU A 57 52.50 -18.81 -13.91
N ALA A 58 52.86 -17.54 -14.21
CA ALA A 58 54.20 -16.99 -14.45
C ALA A 58 54.42 -16.35 -15.83
N GLN A 59 54.60 -15.02 -15.85
CA GLN A 59 55.94 -14.40 -15.93
C GLN A 59 55.83 -12.86 -15.99
N ASP A 60 56.47 -12.22 -15.01
CA ASP A 60 57.01 -10.84 -15.01
C ASP A 60 57.88 -10.60 -16.28
N PRO A 61 58.12 -9.37 -16.76
CA PRO A 61 58.82 -8.35 -15.96
C PRO A 61 58.24 -6.92 -16.13
N THR A 62 58.33 -6.08 -15.10
CA THR A 62 59.21 -4.88 -15.14
C THR A 62 59.07 -4.13 -13.81
N SER A 63 60.14 -4.24 -13.05
CA SER A 63 60.51 -3.52 -11.85
C SER A 63 60.47 -2.00 -12.02
N GLN A 64 59.66 -1.31 -11.21
CA GLN A 64 59.97 0.03 -10.70
C GLN A 64 59.49 0.19 -9.24
N GLN A 65 60.43 -0.05 -8.33
CA GLN A 65 60.73 0.73 -7.14
C GLN A 65 59.56 1.42 -6.40
N GLY A 66 59.10 0.75 -5.33
CA GLY A 66 59.24 1.28 -3.97
C GLY A 66 58.43 2.51 -3.57
N PHE A 67 57.19 2.29 -3.11
CA PHE A 67 56.67 2.96 -1.92
C PHE A 67 55.59 2.11 -1.24
N THR A 68 55.99 1.13 -0.45
CA THR A 68 55.08 0.38 0.45
C THR A 68 54.90 1.18 1.74
N VAL A 69 53.78 1.89 1.84
CA VAL A 69 53.29 2.38 3.14
C VAL A 69 52.58 1.20 3.81
N PRO A 70 52.97 0.78 5.03
CA PRO A 70 52.20 -0.19 5.77
C PRO A 70 50.89 0.49 6.20
N MET A 71 49.79 0.22 5.51
CA MET A 71 48.48 0.57 6.06
C MET A 71 48.19 -0.40 7.21
N PRO A 72 48.03 0.09 8.46
CA PRO A 72 47.55 -0.77 9.53
C PRO A 72 46.15 -1.25 9.13
N SER A 73 45.92 -2.55 9.19
CA SER A 73 44.59 -3.11 9.06
C SER A 73 43.73 -2.51 10.17
N LEU A 74 42.94 -1.50 9.83
CA LEU A 74 41.85 -1.00 10.65
C LEU A 74 40.82 -2.12 10.71
N ALA A 75 41.05 -3.09 11.58
CA ALA A 75 40.01 -3.92 12.15
C ALA A 75 39.12 -2.97 12.97
N MET A 76 38.28 -2.19 12.28
CA MET A 76 37.21 -1.48 12.93
C MET A 76 36.32 -2.54 13.56
N PRO A 77 36.16 -2.54 14.89
CA PRO A 77 35.13 -3.34 15.53
C PRO A 77 33.83 -2.95 14.83
N GLY A 78 33.18 -3.92 14.17
CA GLY A 78 31.87 -3.67 13.60
C GLY A 78 31.01 -3.08 14.72
N LEU A 79 30.51 -1.85 14.53
CA LEU A 79 29.54 -1.30 15.45
C LEU A 79 28.41 -2.31 15.50
N SER A 80 28.28 -3.01 16.63
CA SER A 80 27.11 -3.80 16.95
C SER A 80 25.96 -2.80 17.07
N GLY A 81 25.34 -2.50 15.94
CA GLY A 81 24.16 -1.67 15.88
C GLY A 81 23.05 -2.41 16.59
N ASN A 82 22.85 -2.12 17.88
CA ASN A 82 21.54 -2.20 18.47
C ASN A 82 20.71 -1.10 17.80
N GLY A 83 20.29 -1.35 16.55
CA GLY A 83 19.44 -0.51 15.71
C GLY A 83 18.00 -0.54 16.22
N ALA A 84 17.87 -0.35 17.51
CA ALA A 84 16.68 -0.60 18.25
C ALA A 84 16.14 0.76 18.65
N SER A 85 14.95 1.05 18.16
CA SER A 85 14.16 2.27 18.33
C SER A 85 13.83 2.61 19.80
N TYR A 86 14.56 2.05 20.76
CA TYR A 86 14.33 2.14 22.21
C TYR A 86 14.67 3.50 22.83
N SER A 87 15.34 4.40 22.11
CA SER A 87 15.60 5.77 22.59
C SER A 87 14.57 6.80 22.12
N ALA A 88 13.71 6.44 21.17
CA ALA A 88 12.72 7.36 20.65
C ALA A 88 11.49 7.37 21.58
N GLU A 89 11.01 8.57 21.92
CA GLU A 89 9.86 8.76 22.80
C GLU A 89 8.63 8.01 22.26
N LYS A 90 7.90 7.32 23.15
CA LYS A 90 6.72 6.55 22.79
C LYS A 90 5.48 7.43 22.88
N HIS A 91 4.69 7.47 21.82
CA HIS A 91 3.42 8.19 21.77
C HIS A 91 2.26 7.27 21.38
N THR A 92 1.05 7.66 21.78
CA THR A 92 -0.18 7.02 21.33
C THR A 92 -0.78 7.82 20.20
N LEU A 93 -0.87 7.24 19.01
CA LEU A 93 -1.48 7.86 17.85
C LEU A 93 -2.87 7.28 17.63
N THR A 94 -3.86 8.13 17.43
CA THR A 94 -5.23 7.73 17.07
C THR A 94 -5.70 8.47 15.84
N ILE A 95 -6.16 7.73 14.84
CA ILE A 95 -6.80 8.26 13.64
C ILE A 95 -8.29 7.96 13.74
N ARG A 96 -9.13 8.96 13.45
CA ARG A 96 -10.59 8.82 13.39
C ARG A 96 -11.08 9.27 12.03
N TRP A 97 -12.00 8.47 11.49
CA TRP A 97 -12.74 8.77 10.28
C TRP A 97 -14.22 8.79 10.58
N SER A 98 -14.95 9.74 10.01
CA SER A 98 -16.41 9.78 10.14
C SER A 98 -17.07 10.38 8.91
N SER A 99 -18.28 9.94 8.61
CA SER A 99 -19.14 10.52 7.58
C SER A 99 -20.62 10.30 7.95
N PRO A 100 -21.56 11.15 7.47
CA PRO A 100 -22.99 10.88 7.59
C PRO A 100 -23.44 9.61 6.89
N HIS A 101 -22.74 9.20 5.83
CA HIS A 101 -22.99 7.95 5.12
C HIS A 101 -21.97 6.88 5.52
N PRO A 102 -22.23 5.59 5.22
CA PRO A 102 -21.22 4.58 5.43
C PRO A 102 -19.91 4.99 4.78
N LEU A 103 -18.83 4.83 5.54
CA LEU A 103 -17.49 4.96 5.02
C LEU A 103 -17.33 4.00 3.84
N GLY A 104 -16.46 4.36 2.90
CA GLY A 104 -16.01 3.54 1.79
C GLY A 104 -14.57 3.10 2.03
N LEU A 105 -13.63 3.63 1.25
CA LEU A 105 -12.21 3.34 1.43
C LEU A 105 -11.64 4.19 2.57
N ILE A 106 -11.03 3.56 3.57
CA ILE A 106 -10.09 4.22 4.48
C ILE A 106 -8.68 3.71 4.23
N ALA A 107 -7.70 4.59 4.31
CA ALA A 107 -6.29 4.23 4.19
C ALA A 107 -5.42 5.08 5.12
N TYR A 108 -4.25 4.57 5.49
CA TYR A 108 -3.31 5.28 6.33
C TYR A 108 -1.87 4.85 6.09
N VAL A 109 -0.94 5.73 6.43
CA VAL A 109 0.50 5.50 6.52
C VAL A 109 1.01 6.13 7.81
N ILE A 110 1.66 5.33 8.66
CA ILE A 110 2.21 5.73 9.96
C ILE A 110 3.64 5.19 10.05
N PRO A 111 4.64 5.88 9.49
CA PRO A 111 6.00 5.34 9.32
C PRO A 111 6.67 4.88 10.62
N THR A 112 6.33 5.55 11.73
CA THR A 112 6.90 5.36 13.07
C THR A 112 6.18 4.32 13.92
N SER A 113 5.09 3.74 13.42
CA SER A 113 4.44 2.58 14.05
C SER A 113 5.21 1.30 13.70
N GLN A 114 5.27 0.34 14.62
CA GLN A 114 5.83 -0.99 14.32
C GLN A 114 4.77 -1.95 13.79
N GLU A 115 3.54 -1.83 14.29
CA GLU A 115 2.44 -2.75 13.99
C GLU A 115 1.58 -2.26 12.82
N HIS A 116 1.37 -0.94 12.73
CA HIS A 116 0.41 -0.33 11.82
C HIS A 116 1.10 0.68 10.90
N ARG A 117 2.16 0.26 10.20
CA ARG A 117 2.91 1.14 9.29
C ARG A 117 2.10 1.69 8.13
N ARG A 118 1.19 0.87 7.63
CA ARG A 118 0.29 1.21 6.52
C ARG A 118 -0.91 0.29 6.56
N GLY A 119 -2.00 0.74 5.97
CA GLY A 119 -3.16 -0.11 5.77
C GLY A 119 -4.19 0.57 4.91
N SER A 120 -5.07 -0.25 4.34
CA SER A 120 -6.27 0.21 3.66
C SER A 120 -7.36 -0.83 3.87
N ARG A 121 -8.58 -0.38 4.13
CA ARG A 121 -9.74 -1.29 4.19
C ARG A 121 -10.96 -0.62 3.60
N MET A 122 -11.81 -1.44 3.00
CA MET A 122 -13.16 -1.05 2.64
C MET A 122 -14.02 -1.19 3.89
N GLU A 123 -14.39 -0.07 4.45
CA GLU A 123 -15.53 0.01 5.34
C GLU A 123 -16.76 0.17 4.44
N ARG A 124 -17.89 -0.47 4.75
CA ARG A 124 -19.13 -0.31 3.93
C ARG A 124 -20.40 -0.20 4.76
N VAL A 125 -20.28 -0.42 6.06
CA VAL A 125 -21.40 -0.48 7.00
C VAL A 125 -21.25 0.59 8.07
N GLN A 126 -20.02 0.83 8.52
CA GLN A 126 -19.79 1.79 9.60
C GLN A 126 -19.70 3.21 9.05
N HIS A 127 -20.31 4.15 9.77
CA HIS A 127 -20.23 5.59 9.53
C HIS A 127 -18.98 6.21 10.17
N THR A 128 -18.36 5.47 11.09
CA THR A 128 -17.17 5.89 11.82
C THR A 128 -16.18 4.73 11.88
N ALA A 129 -14.90 5.07 11.88
CA ALA A 129 -13.82 4.11 12.07
C ALA A 129 -12.72 4.77 12.89
N SER A 130 -12.00 3.98 13.67
CA SER A 130 -10.81 4.45 14.37
C SER A 130 -9.68 3.43 14.27
N LEU A 131 -8.46 3.94 14.35
CA LEU A 131 -7.24 3.17 14.48
C LEU A 131 -6.41 3.81 15.60
N THR A 132 -6.03 3.03 16.60
CA THR A 132 -5.10 3.46 17.63
C THR A 132 -3.85 2.58 17.57
N THR A 133 -2.68 3.21 17.56
CA THR A 133 -1.41 2.49 17.53
C THR A 133 -0.33 3.21 18.34
N THR A 134 0.69 2.46 18.73
CA THR A 134 1.91 3.01 19.31
C THR A 134 2.84 3.49 18.19
N VAL A 135 3.37 4.71 18.34
CA VAL A 135 4.40 5.28 17.47
C VAL A 135 5.61 5.72 18.29
N TYR A 136 6.77 5.80 17.63
CA TYR A 136 8.03 6.17 18.28
C TYR A 136 8.68 7.38 17.60
N GLY A 137 9.18 8.31 18.41
CA GLY A 137 9.75 9.57 17.94
C GLY A 137 8.67 10.57 17.56
N ARG A 138 8.98 11.50 16.65
CA ARG A 138 8.02 12.54 16.30
C ARG A 138 6.82 11.95 15.52
N PRO A 139 5.58 12.13 15.99
CA PRO A 139 4.39 11.47 15.43
C PRO A 139 3.75 12.21 14.25
N ASP A 140 4.28 13.37 13.86
CA ASP A 140 3.75 14.34 12.91
C ASP A 140 3.86 13.95 11.42
N TYR A 141 3.92 12.65 11.15
CA TYR A 141 4.03 12.07 9.80
C TYR A 141 2.91 11.08 9.49
N ALA A 142 1.88 10.99 10.34
CA ALA A 142 0.75 10.14 10.02
C ALA A 142 -0.07 10.80 8.91
N VAL A 143 -0.36 10.01 7.88
CA VAL A 143 -1.22 10.41 6.78
C VAL A 143 -2.41 9.47 6.77
N ALA A 144 -3.60 10.04 6.67
CA ALA A 144 -4.84 9.30 6.68
C ALA A 144 -5.75 9.77 5.54
N TYR A 145 -6.48 8.83 4.98
CA TYR A 145 -7.44 9.02 3.90
C TYR A 145 -8.76 8.39 4.26
N VAL A 146 -9.84 9.05 3.87
CA VAL A 146 -11.18 8.48 3.87
C VAL A 146 -11.91 8.90 2.61
N GLN A 147 -12.67 7.95 2.08
CA GLN A 147 -13.67 8.14 1.05
C GLN A 147 -15.04 7.69 1.60
N ALA A 148 -16.07 8.50 1.43
CA ALA A 148 -17.47 8.23 1.72
C ALA A 148 -18.31 8.59 0.49
N GLY A 149 -19.44 7.91 0.27
CA GLY A 149 -20.27 8.10 -0.92
C GLY A 149 -21.03 9.42 -0.89
N GLY A 150 -20.64 10.40 -1.72
CA GLY A 150 -21.43 11.61 -2.02
C GLY A 150 -21.75 12.51 -0.83
N SER A 151 -21.02 12.38 0.28
CA SER A 151 -21.28 13.08 1.54
C SER A 151 -20.01 13.55 2.21
N PRO A 152 -20.05 14.62 3.02
CA PRO A 152 -18.91 15.09 3.79
C PRO A 152 -18.21 13.95 4.54
N ALA A 153 -16.89 13.95 4.47
CA ALA A 153 -16.04 13.03 5.22
C ALA A 153 -15.09 13.83 6.10
N THR A 154 -14.89 13.33 7.31
CA THR A 154 -14.04 13.93 8.33
C THR A 154 -12.92 12.97 8.67
N CYS A 155 -11.72 13.52 8.82
CA CYS A 155 -10.48 12.84 9.17
C CYS A 155 -9.81 13.62 10.30
N GLU A 156 -9.51 12.93 11.40
CA GLU A 156 -8.86 13.51 12.57
C GLU A 156 -7.67 12.65 13.01
N ILE A 157 -6.57 13.31 13.40
CA ILE A 157 -5.39 12.66 13.96
C ILE A 157 -5.16 13.23 15.35
N PHE A 158 -4.95 12.33 16.30
CA PHE A 158 -4.66 12.64 17.69
C PHE A 158 -3.33 12.02 18.09
N VAL A 159 -2.52 12.77 18.81
CA VAL A 159 -1.27 12.33 19.43
C VAL A 159 -1.41 12.58 20.92
N ASP A 160 -1.29 11.51 21.71
CA ASP A 160 -1.45 11.53 23.18
C ASP A 160 -2.75 12.23 23.62
N GLY A 161 -3.82 11.98 22.87
CA GLY A 161 -5.15 12.56 23.09
C GLY A 161 -5.32 14.00 22.60
N ARG A 162 -4.28 14.66 22.09
CA ARG A 162 -4.36 16.01 21.50
C ARG A 162 -4.57 15.93 19.99
N ARG A 163 -5.57 16.64 19.48
CA ARG A 163 -5.85 16.69 18.03
C ARG A 163 -4.77 17.49 17.30
N THR A 164 -3.94 16.84 16.51
CA THR A 164 -2.87 17.44 15.70
C THR A 164 -3.34 17.80 14.30
N ALA A 165 -4.30 17.03 13.76
CA ALA A 165 -4.91 17.32 12.47
C ALA A 165 -6.43 17.13 12.52
N HIS A 166 -7.15 17.99 11.81
CA HIS A 166 -8.58 17.87 11.56
C HIS A 166 -8.87 18.40 10.16
N ARG A 167 -9.54 17.60 9.34
CA ARG A 167 -10.06 18.04 8.05
C ARG A 167 -11.42 17.44 7.80
N THR A 168 -12.31 18.25 7.25
CA THR A 168 -13.65 17.87 6.84
C THR A 168 -13.88 18.42 5.43
N THR A 169 -14.45 17.61 4.55
CA THR A 169 -14.92 18.10 3.24
C THR A 169 -16.28 18.76 3.35
N GLU A 170 -16.58 19.67 2.42
CA GLU A 170 -17.89 20.32 2.32
C GLU A 170 -18.63 19.82 1.07
N GLY A 171 -19.96 19.89 1.07
CA GLY A 171 -20.77 19.49 -0.09
C GLY A 171 -20.71 17.98 -0.42
N PRO A 172 -20.93 17.57 -1.68
CA PRO A 172 -21.02 16.16 -2.07
C PRO A 172 -19.64 15.48 -2.18
N TYR A 173 -18.56 16.14 -1.77
CA TYR A 173 -17.22 15.58 -1.80
C TYR A 173 -17.01 14.69 -0.59
N GLY A 174 -16.91 13.37 -0.81
CA GLY A 174 -16.67 12.43 0.29
C GLY A 174 -15.24 11.95 0.43
N ALA A 175 -14.27 12.56 -0.22
CA ALA A 175 -12.87 12.14 -0.13
C ALA A 175 -12.00 13.21 0.52
N VAL A 176 -11.31 12.87 1.61
CA VAL A 176 -10.38 13.78 2.29
C VAL A 176 -9.11 13.07 2.75
N TRP A 177 -8.00 13.79 2.66
CA TRP A 177 -6.72 13.41 3.25
C TRP A 177 -6.41 14.34 4.43
N CYS A 178 -5.95 13.78 5.55
CA CYS A 178 -5.41 14.53 6.68
C CYS A 178 -3.99 14.05 7.03
N GLN A 179 -3.16 15.00 7.47
CA GLN A 179 -1.77 14.76 7.86
C GLN A 179 -1.48 15.48 9.17
N GLY A 180 -0.80 14.81 10.10
CA GLY A 180 -0.29 15.38 11.34
C GLY A 180 0.17 14.32 12.31
#